data_AF-A0A842MTW4-F1
#
_entry.id   AF-A0A842MTW4-F1
#
_cell.length_a   1.000
_cell.length_b   1.000
_cell.length_c   1.000
_cell.angle_alpha   90.00
_cell.angle_beta   90.00
_cell.angle_gamma   90.00
#
_symmetry.space_group_name_H-M   'P 1'
#
loop_
_entity.id
_entity.type
_entity.pdbx_description
1 polymer ?
#
loop_
_entity_poly.entity_id
_entity_poly.type
_entity_poly.pdbx_seq_one_letter_code
_entity_poly.pdbx_strand_id
1 'polypeptide(L)'
;MPRDYDLDQEALNTLEQYSAAGGFVIKCDDLADDYQLVPILQGLGVDLGLETNASEDLGLVIYRRGNSLLVHMINYRYDRGAMDFIDLTNVEVTLTIPDGVALEGKQLKIISPDGEEKVLDFVAQGGRVTFTIPNIHCYSIASFE
;
A
#
# COMPACT_ATOMS: atom_id res chain seq x y z
N MET A 1 6.27 -31.33 8.30
CA MET A 1 5.79 -30.45 9.37
C MET A 1 4.39 -30.01 8.97
N PRO A 2 3.38 -30.08 9.87
CA PRO A 2 2.10 -29.43 9.60
C PRO A 2 2.36 -27.96 9.30
N ARG A 3 1.75 -27.41 8.27
CA ARG A 3 1.86 -25.97 8.00
C ARG A 3 0.84 -25.31 8.94
N ASP A 4 1.27 -24.40 9.80
CA ASP A 4 0.39 -23.61 10.69
C ASP A 4 -0.58 -22.68 9.93
N TYR A 5 -0.72 -22.87 8.62
CA TYR A 5 -1.55 -22.09 7.69
C TYR A 5 -2.67 -22.94 7.05
N ASP A 6 -2.80 -24.22 7.42
CA ASP A 6 -3.90 -25.04 6.92
C ASP A 6 -5.21 -24.53 7.52
N LEU A 7 -6.10 -24.03 6.65
CA LEU A 7 -7.42 -23.55 7.05
C LEU A 7 -8.24 -24.69 7.66
N ASP A 8 -8.85 -24.45 8.81
CA ASP A 8 -9.82 -25.39 9.36
C ASP A 8 -11.11 -25.43 8.51
N GLN A 9 -11.96 -26.43 8.79
CA GLN A 9 -13.18 -26.64 8.02
C GLN A 9 -14.17 -25.47 8.15
N GLU A 10 -14.16 -24.75 9.27
CA GLU A 10 -15.04 -23.61 9.50
C GLU A 10 -14.62 -22.41 8.62
N ALA A 11 -13.31 -22.13 8.56
CA ALA A 11 -12.75 -21.13 7.68
C ALA A 11 -13.01 -21.47 6.20
N LEU A 12 -12.86 -22.74 5.80
CA LEU A 12 -13.17 -23.18 4.44
C LEU A 12 -14.65 -22.94 4.09
N ASN A 13 -15.57 -23.36 4.96
CA ASN A 13 -17.01 -23.16 4.73
C ASN A 13 -17.38 -21.67 4.63
N THR A 14 -16.72 -20.81 5.43
CA THR A 14 -16.94 -19.36 5.39
C THR A 14 -16.48 -18.75 4.07
N LEU A 15 -15.29 -19.14 3.60
CA LEU A 15 -14.76 -18.67 2.31
C LEU A 15 -15.59 -19.15 1.12
N GLU A 16 -16.14 -20.37 1.18
CA GLU A 16 -17.07 -20.88 0.17
C GLU A 16 -18.37 -20.07 0.14
N GLN A 17 -18.95 -19.74 1.29
CA GLN A 17 -20.14 -18.90 1.37
C GLN A 17 -19.89 -17.50 0.82
N TYR A 18 -18.74 -16.89 1.15
CA TYR A 18 -18.35 -15.59 0.62
C TYR A 18 -18.19 -15.62 -0.90
N SER A 19 -17.53 -16.67 -1.42
CA SER A 19 -17.37 -16.87 -2.88
C SER A 19 -18.72 -17.06 -3.57
N ALA A 20 -19.63 -17.86 -2.99
CA ALA A 20 -20.98 -18.08 -3.52
C ALA A 20 -21.84 -16.80 -3.53
N ALA A 21 -21.53 -15.83 -2.66
CA ALA A 21 -22.17 -14.51 -2.64
C ALA A 21 -21.55 -13.50 -3.63
N GLY A 22 -20.59 -13.94 -4.47
CA GLY A 22 -19.88 -13.09 -5.43
C GLY A 22 -18.62 -12.42 -4.87
N GLY A 23 -18.19 -12.79 -3.66
CA GLY A 23 -16.92 -12.39 -3.10
C GLY A 23 -15.74 -13.07 -3.80
N PHE A 24 -14.57 -12.43 -3.81
CA PHE A 24 -13.35 -12.99 -4.38
C PHE A 24 -12.42 -13.49 -3.28
N VAL A 25 -12.06 -14.77 -3.31
CA VAL A 25 -11.13 -15.40 -2.36
C VAL A 25 -9.85 -15.78 -3.08
N ILE A 26 -8.73 -15.33 -2.55
CA ILE A 26 -7.39 -15.72 -3.00
C ILE A 26 -6.69 -16.37 -1.81
N LYS A 27 -6.18 -17.60 -1.96
CA LYS A 27 -5.30 -18.20 -0.94
C LYS A 27 -3.85 -17.86 -1.27
N CYS A 28 -3.01 -17.74 -0.23
CA CYS A 28 -1.59 -17.47 -0.44
C CYS A 28 -0.89 -18.53 -1.29
N ASP A 29 -1.35 -19.79 -1.20
CA ASP A 29 -0.83 -20.88 -2.02
C ASP A 29 -1.23 -20.76 -3.50
N ASP A 30 -2.33 -20.07 -3.81
CA ASP A 30 -2.75 -19.80 -5.18
C ASP A 30 -1.88 -18.69 -5.83
N LEU A 31 -1.15 -17.90 -5.02
CA LEU A 31 -0.33 -16.77 -5.49
C LEU A 31 0.92 -17.21 -6.27
N ALA A 32 1.46 -18.40 -5.96
CA ALA A 32 2.74 -18.84 -6.51
C ALA A 32 2.65 -19.32 -7.97
N ASP A 33 1.46 -19.76 -8.40
CA ASP A 33 1.24 -20.41 -9.70
C ASP A 33 0.29 -19.62 -10.63
N ASP A 34 -0.37 -18.56 -10.14
CA ASP A 34 -1.42 -17.87 -10.90
C ASP A 34 -0.95 -16.55 -11.54
N TYR A 35 -0.50 -16.65 -12.79
CA TYR A 35 -0.19 -15.51 -13.67
C TYR A 35 -1.40 -14.62 -13.98
N GLN A 36 -2.63 -15.03 -13.63
CA GLN A 36 -3.83 -14.21 -13.78
C GLN A 36 -4.15 -13.40 -12.52
N LEU A 37 -3.51 -13.69 -11.38
CA LEU A 37 -3.74 -12.95 -10.15
C LEU A 37 -3.41 -11.46 -10.30
N VAL A 38 -2.24 -11.12 -10.86
CA VAL A 38 -1.85 -9.72 -11.05
C VAL A 38 -2.85 -8.99 -11.95
N PRO A 39 -3.25 -9.53 -13.13
CA PRO A 39 -4.36 -8.99 -13.91
C PRO A 39 -5.70 -8.91 -13.20
N ILE A 40 -6.05 -9.85 -12.31
CA ILE A 40 -7.29 -9.82 -11.54
C ILE A 40 -7.24 -8.73 -10.49
N LEU A 41 -6.13 -8.60 -9.74
CA LEU A 41 -5.90 -7.51 -8.79
C LEU A 41 -5.90 -6.14 -9.48
N GLN A 42 -5.33 -6.05 -10.69
CA GLN A 42 -5.41 -4.86 -11.55
C GLN A 42 -6.83 -4.62 -12.07
N GLY A 43 -7.56 -5.69 -12.41
CA GLY A 43 -8.94 -5.69 -12.91
C GLY A 43 -10.01 -5.43 -11.84
N LEU A 44 -9.67 -5.57 -10.55
CA LEU A 44 -10.48 -5.10 -9.42
C LEU A 44 -10.58 -3.56 -9.38
N GLY A 45 -9.94 -2.86 -10.31
CA GLY A 45 -10.45 -1.58 -10.82
C GLY A 45 -10.19 -0.38 -9.93
N VAL A 46 -9.23 -0.45 -9.01
CA VAL A 46 -8.76 0.75 -8.32
C VAL A 46 -7.62 1.36 -9.13
N ASP A 47 -7.98 2.09 -10.19
CA ASP A 47 -7.05 3.04 -10.79
C ASP A 47 -6.82 4.15 -9.77
N LEU A 48 -5.74 4.00 -9.00
CA LEU A 48 -5.32 4.97 -8.01
C LEU A 48 -4.73 6.23 -8.64
N GLY A 49 -4.70 6.36 -9.97
CA GLY A 49 -4.11 7.51 -10.66
C GLY A 49 -2.74 7.86 -10.08
N LEU A 50 -1.91 6.84 -9.86
CA LEU A 50 -0.62 7.02 -9.19
C LEU A 50 0.35 7.72 -10.15
N GLU A 51 0.78 8.91 -9.76
CA GLU A 51 1.86 9.66 -10.39
C GLU A 51 2.94 9.91 -9.33
N THR A 52 4.21 9.68 -9.68
CA THR A 52 5.33 9.91 -8.76
C THR A 52 6.61 10.24 -9.53
N ASN A 53 7.49 11.00 -8.89
CA ASN A 53 8.86 11.25 -9.37
C ASN A 53 9.88 10.25 -8.80
N ALA A 54 9.43 9.23 -8.05
CA ALA A 54 10.32 8.25 -7.43
C ALA A 54 11.11 7.43 -8.46
N SER A 55 12.28 6.93 -8.05
CA SER A 55 13.02 5.92 -8.80
C SER A 55 12.24 4.60 -8.86
N GLU A 56 12.58 3.75 -9.82
CA GLU A 56 12.06 2.36 -9.91
C GLU A 56 12.37 1.52 -8.67
N ASP A 57 13.36 1.93 -7.87
CA ASP A 57 13.70 1.30 -6.59
C ASP A 57 12.68 1.55 -5.46
N LEU A 58 11.62 2.36 -5.67
CA LEU A 58 10.59 2.59 -4.66
C LEU A 58 9.34 1.75 -4.94
N GLY A 59 9.01 0.84 -4.02
CA GLY A 59 7.71 0.19 -3.98
C GLY A 59 6.66 1.04 -3.26
N LEU A 60 5.49 1.19 -3.87
CA LEU A 60 4.32 1.85 -3.28
C LEU A 60 3.17 0.86 -3.15
N VAL A 61 2.63 0.71 -1.94
CA VAL A 61 1.42 -0.09 -1.68
C VAL A 61 0.40 0.82 -1.02
N ILE A 62 -0.73 1.02 -1.70
CA ILE A 62 -1.76 1.96 -1.29
C ILE A 62 -3.01 1.17 -0.92
N TYR A 63 -3.58 1.45 0.24
CA TYR A 63 -4.83 0.83 0.64
C TYR A 63 -5.63 1.70 1.60
N ARG A 64 -6.91 1.38 1.72
CA ARG A 64 -7.86 2.06 2.59
C ARG A 64 -8.05 1.25 3.87
N ARG A 65 -8.08 1.94 5.01
CA ARG A 65 -8.48 1.37 6.32
C ARG A 65 -9.55 2.25 6.94
N GLY A 66 -10.82 1.82 6.88
CA GLY A 66 -11.94 2.63 7.34
C GLY A 66 -12.08 3.91 6.51
N ASN A 67 -12.03 5.09 7.14
CA ASN A 67 -12.01 6.38 6.44
C ASN A 67 -10.58 6.89 6.15
N SER A 68 -9.55 6.12 6.49
CA SER A 68 -8.15 6.51 6.30
C SER A 68 -7.55 5.91 5.04
N LEU A 69 -6.64 6.67 4.44
CA LEU A 69 -5.81 6.27 3.32
C LEU A 69 -4.40 6.03 3.83
N LEU A 70 -3.82 4.90 3.45
CA LEU A 70 -2.49 4.49 3.85
C LEU A 70 -1.65 4.24 2.61
N VAL A 71 -0.43 4.75 2.62
CA VAL A 71 0.57 4.54 1.56
C VAL A 71 1.83 3.98 2.20
N HIS A 72 2.11 2.71 1.94
CA HIS A 72 3.35 2.08 2.34
C HIS A 72 4.39 2.32 1.26
N MET A 73 5.59 2.71 1.70
CA MET A 73 6.73 3.03 0.88
C MET A 73 7.88 2.12 1.28
N ILE A 74 8.37 1.34 0.33
CA ILE A 74 9.45 0.37 0.54
C ILE A 74 10.61 0.76 -0.37
N ASN A 75 11.74 1.16 0.20
CA ASN A 75 12.94 1.46 -0.55
C ASN A 75 13.70 0.14 -0.84
N TYR A 76 13.86 -0.22 -2.10
CA TYR A 76 14.65 -1.37 -2.53
C TYR A 76 16.10 -1.01 -2.91
N ARG A 77 16.48 0.27 -2.78
CA ARG A 77 17.82 0.76 -3.10
C ARG A 77 18.84 0.41 -2.02
N TYR A 78 19.15 -0.88 -1.93
CA TYR A 78 20.07 -1.43 -0.94
C TYR A 78 21.50 -1.51 -1.48
N ASP A 79 22.44 -0.86 -0.79
CA ASP A 79 23.87 -0.98 -1.06
C ASP A 79 24.47 -2.14 -0.25
N ARG A 80 24.81 -3.23 -0.95
CA ARG A 80 25.43 -4.41 -0.33
C ARG A 80 26.84 -4.15 0.21
N GLY A 81 27.56 -3.17 -0.33
CA GLY A 81 28.89 -2.79 0.15
C GLY A 81 28.82 -2.06 1.48
N ALA A 82 27.87 -1.13 1.61
CA ALA A 82 27.58 -0.43 2.86
C ALA A 82 26.75 -1.27 3.85
N MET A 83 26.10 -2.34 3.37
CA MET A 83 25.09 -3.12 4.08
C MET A 83 23.91 -2.26 4.57
N ASP A 84 23.55 -1.23 3.80
CA ASP A 84 22.58 -0.22 4.18
C ASP A 84 21.75 0.29 2.99
N PHE A 85 20.64 0.98 3.25
CA PHE A 85 19.82 1.60 2.21
C PHE A 85 20.36 2.97 1.80
N ILE A 86 20.29 3.26 0.51
CA ILE A 86 20.54 4.59 -0.02
C ILE A 86 19.22 5.36 0.03
N ASP A 87 19.21 6.44 0.82
CA ASP A 87 18.03 7.30 0.98
C ASP A 87 17.42 7.76 -0.35
N LEU A 88 16.10 7.70 -0.41
CA LEU A 88 15.30 8.38 -1.43
C LEU A 88 14.76 9.68 -0.83
N THR A 89 14.92 10.79 -1.53
CA THR A 89 14.58 12.12 -1.00
C THR A 89 13.66 12.89 -1.94
N ASN A 90 12.82 13.75 -1.37
CA ASN A 90 11.90 14.63 -2.12
C ASN A 90 11.01 13.85 -3.10
N VAL A 91 10.46 12.74 -2.62
CA VAL A 91 9.56 11.90 -3.39
C VAL A 91 8.17 12.54 -3.38
N GLU A 92 7.74 13.05 -4.52
CA GLU A 92 6.39 13.53 -4.74
C GLU A 92 5.50 12.36 -5.14
N VAL A 93 4.35 12.26 -4.49
CA VAL A 93 3.32 11.26 -4.77
C VAL A 93 2.01 11.97 -4.99
N THR A 94 1.37 11.69 -6.12
CA THR A 94 0.01 12.08 -6.43
C THR A 94 -0.83 10.84 -6.65
N LEU A 95 -2.00 10.79 -6.01
CA LEU A 95 -2.91 9.66 -6.10
C LEU A 95 -4.37 10.13 -6.07
N THR A 96 -5.22 9.41 -6.80
CA THR A 96 -6.67 9.52 -6.76
C THR A 96 -7.18 9.09 -5.38
N ILE A 97 -8.00 9.92 -4.77
CA ILE A 97 -8.62 9.66 -3.48
C ILE A 97 -9.72 8.62 -3.71
N PRO A 98 -9.66 7.43 -3.07
CA PRO A 98 -10.69 6.40 -3.25
C PRO A 98 -12.07 6.87 -2.79
N ASP A 99 -13.12 6.37 -3.45
CA ASP A 99 -14.50 6.70 -3.09
C ASP A 99 -14.81 6.46 -1.60
N GLY A 100 -15.43 7.45 -0.97
CA GLY A 100 -15.78 7.41 0.45
C GLY A 100 -14.61 7.62 1.41
N VAL A 101 -13.44 8.05 0.93
CA VAL A 101 -12.38 8.64 1.75
C VAL A 101 -12.50 10.16 1.71
N ALA A 102 -12.62 10.77 2.89
CA ALA A 102 -12.55 12.23 3.03
C ALA A 102 -11.23 12.65 3.69
N LEU A 103 -10.53 13.60 3.07
CA LEU A 103 -9.27 14.17 3.60
C LEU A 103 -9.47 15.50 4.33
N GLU A 104 -10.67 16.07 4.29
CA GLU A 104 -10.98 17.31 4.99
C GLU A 104 -10.79 17.15 6.51
N GLY A 105 -10.03 18.06 7.12
CA GLY A 105 -9.72 18.04 8.55
C GLY A 105 -8.69 17.00 8.98
N LYS A 106 -8.13 16.22 8.05
CA LYS A 106 -7.09 15.23 8.33
C LYS A 106 -5.70 15.82 8.29
N GLN A 107 -4.78 15.15 8.98
CA GLN A 107 -3.34 15.39 8.88
C GLN A 107 -2.70 14.25 8.09
N LEU A 108 -1.65 14.57 7.33
CA LEU A 108 -0.79 13.58 6.74
C LEU A 108 0.38 13.32 7.67
N LYS A 109 0.48 12.09 8.18
CA LYS A 109 1.56 11.66 9.06
C LYS A 109 2.46 10.67 8.34
N ILE A 110 3.77 10.84 8.48
CA ILE A 110 4.77 9.86 8.07
C ILE A 110 5.29 9.16 9.31
N ILE A 111 5.18 7.84 9.29
CA ILE A 111 5.66 6.94 10.34
C ILE A 111 6.71 6.04 9.69
N SER A 112 7.91 6.00 10.27
CA SER A 112 8.98 5.11 9.83
C SER A 112 9.56 4.38 11.05
N PRO A 113 9.91 3.10 10.94
CA PRO A 113 10.72 2.43 11.96
C PRO A 113 12.08 3.12 12.19
N ASP A 114 12.57 3.83 11.17
CA ASP A 114 13.90 4.41 11.11
C ASP A 114 13.95 5.84 11.69
N GLY A 115 12.81 6.41 12.13
CA GLY A 115 12.76 7.79 12.58
C GLY A 115 11.50 8.19 13.34
N GLU A 116 11.45 9.46 13.72
CA GLU A 116 10.30 10.03 14.42
C GLU A 116 9.11 10.26 13.48
N GLU A 117 7.90 10.25 14.05
CA GLU A 117 6.67 10.64 13.35
C GLU A 117 6.77 12.09 12.88
N LYS A 118 6.38 12.35 11.62
CA LYS A 118 6.38 13.70 11.03
C LYS A 118 5.02 14.03 10.46
N VAL A 119 4.54 15.25 10.68
CA VAL A 119 3.37 15.78 10.00
C VAL A 119 3.83 16.50 8.74
N LEU A 120 3.21 16.19 7.61
CA LEU A 120 3.47 16.81 6.32
C LEU A 120 2.25 17.55 5.81
N ASP A 121 2.50 18.56 4.97
CA ASP A 121 1.46 19.20 4.19
C ASP A 121 1.06 18.32 3.00
N PHE A 122 -0.20 18.44 2.58
CA PHE A 122 -0.70 17.84 1.35
C PHE A 122 -1.67 18.79 0.66
N VAL A 123 -1.84 18.61 -0.65
CA VAL A 123 -2.79 19.35 -1.47
C VAL A 123 -3.84 18.39 -1.99
N ALA A 124 -5.10 18.57 -1.58
CA ALA A 124 -6.23 17.83 -2.10
C ALA A 124 -7.01 18.68 -3.11
N GLN A 125 -7.01 18.31 -4.39
CA GLN A 125 -7.70 19.03 -5.45
C GLN A 125 -8.19 18.06 -6.54
N GLY A 126 -9.43 18.26 -7.00
CA GLY A 126 -9.96 17.50 -8.15
C GLY A 126 -10.04 15.99 -7.92
N GLY A 127 -10.34 15.55 -6.70
CA GLY A 127 -10.39 14.12 -6.34
C GLY A 127 -9.03 13.46 -6.22
N ARG A 128 -7.93 14.23 -6.21
CA ARG A 128 -6.57 13.75 -6.05
C ARG A 128 -5.91 14.39 -4.84
N VAL A 129 -4.92 13.71 -4.29
CA VAL A 129 -4.04 14.24 -3.25
C VAL A 129 -2.60 14.17 -3.69
N THR A 130 -1.85 15.25 -3.48
CA THR A 130 -0.42 15.36 -3.72
C THR A 130 0.31 15.68 -2.43
N PHE A 131 1.43 15.01 -2.18
CA PHE A 131 2.30 15.27 -1.03
C PHE A 131 3.75 14.89 -1.36
N THR A 132 4.70 15.47 -0.62
CA THR A 132 6.14 15.24 -0.82
C THR A 132 6.76 14.63 0.43
N ILE A 133 7.33 13.44 0.30
CA ILE A 133 8.07 12.78 1.37
C ILE A 133 9.53 13.26 1.33
N PRO A 134 10.04 13.85 2.42
CA PRO A 134 11.39 14.44 2.41
C PRO A 134 12.48 13.37 2.32
N ASN A 135 12.30 12.24 2.97
CA ASN A 135 13.27 11.15 3.04
C ASN A 135 12.57 9.81 3.31
N ILE A 136 13.01 8.76 2.61
CA ILE A 136 12.64 7.36 2.81
C ILE A 136 13.94 6.56 2.85
N HIS A 137 14.27 6.03 4.03
CA HIS A 137 15.47 5.22 4.23
C HIS A 137 15.23 3.75 3.87
N CYS A 138 14.55 2.97 4.73
CA CYS A 138 14.18 1.58 4.41
C CYS A 138 12.68 1.46 4.14
N TYR A 139 11.88 1.93 5.11
CA TYR A 139 10.44 1.78 5.06
C TYR A 139 9.73 2.97 5.69
N SER A 140 8.62 3.39 5.10
CA SER A 140 7.79 4.46 5.63
C SER A 140 6.32 4.24 5.31
N ILE A 141 5.45 4.74 6.17
CA ILE A 141 4.00 4.74 5.99
C ILE A 141 3.53 6.18 6.00
N ALA A 142 2.81 6.59 4.97
CA ALA A 142 2.02 7.81 4.97
C ALA A 142 0.58 7.48 5.37
N SER A 143 0.06 8.16 6.39
CA SER A 143 -1.26 7.95 6.97
C SER A 143 -2.05 9.26 6.95
N PHE A 144 -3.25 9.21 6.38
CA PHE A 144 -4.20 10.33 6.43
C PHE A 144 -5.21 10.08 7.55
N GLU A 145 -5.04 10.78 8.67
CA GLU A 145 -5.82 10.60 9.90
C GLU A 145 -6.32 11.91 10.51
#